data_AF-A0A2G1BPD1-F1
#
_entry.id   AF-A0A2G1BPD1-F1
#
_cell.length_a   1.000
_cell.length_b   1.000
_cell.length_c   1.000
_cell.angle_alpha   90.00
_cell.angle_beta   90.00
_cell.angle_gamma   90.00
#
_symmetry.space_group_name_H-M   'P 1'
#
loop_
_entity.id
_entity.type
_entity.pdbx_description
1 polymer ?
#
loop_
_entity_poly.entity_id
_entity_poly.type
_entity_poly.pdbx_seq_one_letter_code
_entity_poly.pdbx_strand_id
1 'polypeptide(L)' 'FPDVPANRYAEMAPHVREICARYGVQYNTGSMVKQFSQVIWRIVRHSFPSTPAKLQPSLQAE' A
#
# COMPACT_ATOMS: atom_id res chain seq x y z
N PHE A 1 -8.72 17.02 14.30
CA PHE A 1 -8.71 15.83 13.42
C PHE A 1 -10.14 15.39 13.06
N PRO A 2 -10.39 15.04 11.78
CA PRO A 2 -9.72 15.70 10.67
C PRO A 2 -10.31 17.10 10.61
N ASP A 3 -9.48 18.10 10.89
CA ASP A 3 -9.90 19.51 10.85
C ASP A 3 -10.19 19.96 9.41
N VAL A 4 -9.86 19.10 8.43
CA VAL A 4 -10.05 19.27 7.00
C VAL A 4 -10.92 18.12 6.47
N PRO A 5 -12.03 18.41 5.77
CA PRO A 5 -12.86 17.39 5.14
C PRO A 5 -12.13 16.71 3.98
N ALA A 6 -12.43 15.43 3.75
CA ALA A 6 -11.71 14.59 2.80
C ALA A 6 -11.70 15.11 1.35
N ASN A 7 -12.74 15.83 0.93
CA ASN A 7 -12.80 16.44 -0.40
C ASN A 7 -11.70 17.51 -0.64
N ARG A 8 -11.18 18.12 0.43
CA ARG A 8 -10.09 19.11 0.37
C ARG A 8 -8.69 18.50 0.39
N TYR A 9 -8.54 17.20 0.60
CA TYR A 9 -7.22 16.55 0.57
C TYR A 9 -6.55 16.62 -0.80
N ALA A 10 -7.34 16.71 -1.88
CA ALA A 10 -6.81 16.90 -3.22
C ALA A 10 -5.98 18.19 -3.34
N GLU A 11 -6.40 19.26 -2.66
CA GLU A 11 -5.69 20.56 -2.64
C GLU A 11 -4.34 20.45 -1.90
N MET A 12 -4.25 19.57 -0.90
CA MET A 12 -3.03 19.34 -0.13
C MET A 12 -2.05 18.37 -0.82
N ALA A 13 -2.53 17.59 -1.81
CA ALA A 13 -1.75 16.54 -2.45
C ALA A 13 -0.40 17.01 -3.04
N PRO A 14 -0.27 18.19 -3.68
CA PRO A 14 1.02 18.66 -4.21
C PRO A 14 2.08 18.83 -3.11
N HIS A 15 1.70 19.42 -1.97
CA HIS A 15 2.61 19.62 -0.84
C HIS A 15 3.03 18.29 -0.20
N VAL A 16 2.09 17.34 -0.08
CA VAL A 16 2.39 16.00 0.43
C VAL A 16 3.36 15.26 -0.51
N ARG A 17 3.18 15.37 -1.84
CA ARG A 17 4.10 14.76 -2.82
C ARG A 17 5.52 15.30 -2.70
N GLU A 18 5.68 16.60 -2.49
CA GLU A 18 6.98 17.22 -2.26
C GLU A 18 7.67 16.67 -1.01
N ILE A 19 6.93 16.56 0.10
CA ILE A 19 7.41 15.95 1.34
C ILE A 19 7.84 14.50 1.09
N CYS A 20 7.01 13.71 0.41
CA CYS A 20 7.33 12.32 0.09
C CYS A 20 8.63 12.22 -0.73
N ALA A 21 8.81 13.07 -1.74
CA ALA A 21 10.05 13.12 -2.53
C ALA A 21 11.26 13.48 -1.67
N ARG A 22 11.13 14.48 -0.78
CA ARG A 22 12.21 14.93 0.12
C ARG A 22 12.72 13.82 1.05
N TYR A 23 11.81 12.98 1.55
CA TYR A 23 12.14 11.90 2.48
C TYR A 23 12.31 10.53 1.79
N GLY A 24 12.28 10.48 0.45
CA GLY A 24 12.39 9.22 -0.29
C GLY A 24 11.20 8.26 -0.08
N VAL A 25 10.06 8.77 0.38
CA VAL A 25 8.83 7.99 0.59
C VAL A 25 8.08 7.87 -0.74
N GLN A 26 7.69 6.65 -1.08
CA GLN A 26 6.89 6.40 -2.29
C GLN A 26 5.48 6.95 -2.13
N TYR A 27 5.10 7.91 -2.98
CA TYR A 27 3.75 8.44 -3.03
C TYR A 27 2.88 7.57 -3.96
N ASN A 28 2.17 6.61 -3.37
CA ASN A 28 1.37 5.65 -4.13
C ASN A 28 0.18 6.32 -4.82
N THR A 29 0.14 6.23 -6.15
CA THR A 29 -0.99 6.67 -6.99
C THR A 29 -1.46 5.55 -7.89
N GLY A 30 -2.74 5.54 -8.25
CA GLY A 30 -3.28 4.57 -9.19
C GLY A 30 -4.80 4.53 -9.19
N SER A 31 -5.36 3.66 -10.04
CA SER A 31 -6.80 3.39 -10.05
C SER A 31 -7.22 2.75 -8.73
N MET A 32 -8.19 3.39 -8.06
CA MET A 32 -8.79 2.88 -6.83
C MET A 32 -9.35 1.47 -7.02
N VAL A 33 -9.97 1.19 -8.17
CA VAL A 33 -10.56 -0.12 -8.47
C VAL A 33 -9.49 -1.21 -8.53
N LYS A 34 -8.33 -0.92 -9.16
CA LYS A 34 -7.23 -1.88 -9.27
C LYS A 34 -6.60 -2.18 -7.90
N GLN A 35 -6.38 -1.15 -7.10
CA GLN A 35 -5.79 -1.32 -5.76
C GLN A 35 -6.76 -2.07 -4.84
N PHE A 36 -8.04 -1.71 -4.87
CA PHE A 36 -9.07 -2.35 -4.07
C PHE A 36 -9.28 -3.82 -4.47
N SER A 37 -9.32 -4.13 -5.77
CA SER A 37 -9.49 -5.51 -6.24
C SER A 37 -8.34 -6.42 -5.84
N GLN A 38 -7.11 -5.91 -5.74
CA GLN A 38 -5.97 -6.66 -5.22
C GLN A 38 -6.17 -7.06 -3.74
N VAL A 39 -6.72 -6.16 -2.92
CA VAL A 39 -7.02 -6.46 -1.51
C VAL A 39 -8.09 -7.53 -1.42
N ILE A 40 -9.20 -7.36 -2.16
CA ILE A 40 -10.29 -8.34 -2.20
C ILE A 40 -9.78 -9.71 -2.66
N TRP A 41 -8.98 -9.75 -3.71
CA TRP A 41 -8.37 -11.00 -4.19
C TRP A 41 -7.56 -11.67 -3.08
N ARG A 42 -6.72 -10.92 -2.34
CA ARG A 42 -5.86 -11.47 -1.29
C ARG A 42 -6.69 -12.06 -0.16
N ILE A 43 -7.72 -11.34 0.27
CA ILE A 43 -8.66 -11.83 1.28
C ILE A 43 -9.28 -13.15 0.80
N VAL A 44 -9.90 -13.16 -0.38
CA VAL A 44 -10.55 -14.36 -0.92
C VAL A 44 -9.56 -15.52 -1.05
N ARG A 45 -8.36 -15.29 -1.60
CA ARG A 45 -7.34 -16.34 -1.77
C ARG A 45 -6.91 -16.96 -0.45
N HIS A 46 -6.72 -16.13 0.58
CA HIS A 46 -6.17 -16.55 1.86
C HIS A 46 -7.23 -16.98 2.88
N SER A 47 -8.52 -16.77 2.58
CA SER A 47 -9.61 -17.39 3.33
C SER A 47 -9.71 -18.91 3.13
N PHE A 48 -9.09 -19.45 2.07
CA PHE A 48 -9.00 -20.89 1.83
C PHE A 48 -7.65 -21.45 2.28
N PRO A 49 -7.59 -22.73 2.70
CA PRO A 49 -6.32 -23.37 3.05
C PRO A 49 -5.34 -23.25 1.89
N SER A 50 -4.15 -22.75 2.19
CA SER A 50 -3.04 -22.67 1.26
C SER A 50 -1.94 -23.61 1.72
N THR A 51 -1.27 -24.26 0.78
CA THR A 51 0.00 -24.94 1.04
C THR A 51 1.10 -23.88 0.98
N PRO A 52 1.60 -23.34 2.11
CA PRO A 52 2.70 -22.40 2.06
C PRO A 52 3.91 -23.10 1.42
N ALA A 53 4.62 -22.39 0.54
CA ALA A 53 5.93 -22.86 0.12
C ALA A 53 6.80 -23.04 1.36
N LYS A 54 7.57 -24.14 1.43
CA LYS A 54 8.53 -24.34 2.54
C LYS A 54 9.39 -23.08 2.62
N LEU A 55 9.34 -22.40 3.76
CA LEU A 55 10.18 -21.25 4.05
C LEU A 55 11.62 -21.70 3.80
N GLN A 56 12.27 -21.18 2.76
CA GLN A 56 13.71 -21.41 2.60
C GLN A 56 14.35 -20.81 3.85
N PRO A 57 15.16 -21.56 4.61
CA PRO A 57 15.97 -20.97 5.65
C PRO A 57 16.74 -19.85 4.97
N SER A 58 16.48 -18.61 5.39
CA SER A 58 17.20 -17.44 4.91
C SER A 58 18.68 -17.77 4.93
N LEU A 59 19.41 -17.42 3.86
CA LEU A 59 20.86 -17.32 3.90
C LEU A 59 21.25 -16.49 5.13
N GLN A 60 21.51 -17.17 6.24
CA GLN A 60 22.25 -16.67 7.38
C GLN A 60 23.71 -16.93 7.05
N ALA A 61 24.54 -15.93 7.33
CA ALA A 61 25.99 -15.85 7.15
C ALA A 61 26.45 -15.46 5.74
N GLU A 62 26.47 -14.16 5.49
CA GLU A 62 27.74 -13.42 5.30
C GLU A 62 27.63 -12.01 5.92
#